data_AF-A0ABD1UVS3-F1
#
_entry.id   AF-A0ABD1UVS3-F1
#
_cell.length_a   1.000
_cell.length_b   1.000
_cell.length_c   1.000
_cell.angle_alpha   90.00
_cell.angle_beta   90.00
_cell.angle_gamma   90.00
#
_symmetry.space_group_name_H-M   'P 1'
#
loop_
_entity.id
_entity.type
_entity.pdbx_description
1 polymer ?
#
loop_
_entity_poly.entity_id
_entity_poly.type
_entity_poly.pdbx_seq_one_letter_code
_entity_poly.pdbx_strand_id
1 'polypeptide(L)'
;MVSAYNVQVFVDDNEPEEKLLNRFRREVMKAGVIQECKRRRFFENTQDEKKRKSREAAKRNRSRRFQPRSNMQDRPEISKNKKEDGEKDNWELPEGDIPY
;
A
#
# COMPACT_ATOMS: atom_id res chain seq x y z
N MET A 1 -1.39 -24.80 30.66
CA MET A 1 -1.68 -23.42 30.18
C MET A 1 -0.91 -23.21 28.90
N VAL A 2 -1.58 -22.81 27.82
CA VAL A 2 -0.90 -22.48 26.56
C VAL A 2 -0.51 -21.02 26.63
N SER A 3 0.79 -20.73 26.68
CA SER A 3 1.29 -19.36 26.63
C SER A 3 0.98 -18.76 25.26
N ALA A 4 0.25 -17.64 25.22
CA ALA A 4 -0.06 -16.95 23.98
C ALA A 4 1.14 -16.09 23.54
N TYR A 5 1.59 -16.28 22.30
CA TYR A 5 2.66 -15.50 21.69
C TYR A 5 2.13 -14.81 20.43
N ASN A 6 2.47 -13.52 20.26
CA ASN A 6 2.07 -12.74 19.08
C ASN A 6 3.04 -12.94 17.90
N VAL A 7 4.30 -13.27 18.18
CA VAL A 7 5.36 -13.51 17.21
C VAL A 7 6.22 -14.67 17.71
N GLN A 8 6.45 -15.66 16.85
CA GLN A 8 7.35 -16.78 17.11
C GLN A 8 8.30 -16.91 15.92
N VAL A 9 9.60 -16.93 16.19
CA VAL A 9 10.65 -17.09 15.18
C VAL A 9 11.54 -18.22 15.63
N PHE A 10 11.56 -19.30 14.85
CA PHE A 10 12.49 -20.41 15.06
C PHE A 10 13.82 -20.08 14.36
N VAL A 11 14.90 -20.18 15.12
CA VAL A 11 16.26 -19.96 14.68
C VAL A 11 16.90 -21.33 14.50
N ASP A 12 17.67 -21.48 13.43
CA ASP A 12 18.48 -22.67 13.17
C ASP A 12 19.95 -22.28 13.34
N ASP A 13 20.81 -23.24 13.71
CA ASP A 13 22.17 -22.97 14.22
C ASP A 13 23.14 -22.38 13.18
N ASN A 14 22.73 -22.32 11.90
CA ASN A 14 23.57 -21.95 10.76
C ASN A 14 23.14 -20.66 10.04
N GLU A 15 22.40 -19.77 10.71
CA GLU A 15 21.98 -18.50 10.13
C GLU A 15 22.85 -17.30 10.55
N PRO A 16 23.23 -16.43 9.59
CA PRO A 16 23.85 -15.16 9.94
C PRO A 16 22.86 -14.29 10.73
N GLU A 17 23.35 -13.67 11.80
CA GLU A 17 22.56 -12.89 12.77
C GLU A 17 21.65 -11.85 12.11
N GLU A 18 22.10 -11.24 11.01
CA GLU A 18 21.32 -10.27 10.24
C GLU A 18 20.05 -10.87 9.63
N LYS A 19 20.09 -12.13 9.13
CA LYS A 19 18.91 -12.79 8.58
C LYS A 19 17.88 -13.04 9.67
N LEU A 20 18.31 -13.49 10.83
CA LEU A 20 17.44 -13.67 11.99
C LEU A 20 16.77 -12.36 12.38
N LEU A 21 17.55 -11.28 12.53
CA LEU A 21 17.02 -9.97 12.91
C LEU A 21 16.03 -9.44 11.87
N ASN A 22 16.32 -9.64 10.58
CA ASN A 22 15.43 -9.25 9.49
C ASN A 22 14.12 -10.06 9.50
N ARG A 23 14.19 -11.38 9.76
CA ARG A 23 13.00 -12.24 9.92
C ARG A 23 12.15 -11.78 11.11
N PHE A 24 12.77 -11.59 12.26
CA PHE A 24 12.11 -11.10 13.46
C PHE A 24 11.46 -9.74 13.23
N ARG A 25 12.20 -8.77 12.67
CA ARG A 25 11.69 -7.45 12.35
C ARG A 25 10.50 -7.53 11.40
N ARG A 26 10.55 -8.40 10.38
CA ARG A 26 9.44 -8.62 9.46
C ARG A 26 8.21 -9.19 10.16
N GLU A 27 8.36 -10.22 11.00
CA GLU A 27 7.23 -10.81 11.73
C GLU A 27 6.63 -9.81 12.73
N VAL A 28 7.45 -9.02 13.43
CA VAL A 28 6.98 -7.93 14.31
C VAL A 28 6.23 -6.85 13.54
N MET A 29 6.73 -6.45 12.36
CA MET A 29 6.06 -5.48 11.49
C MET A 29 4.76 -6.04 10.90
N LYS A 30 4.73 -7.35 10.57
CA LYS A 30 3.56 -8.06 10.03
C LYS A 30 2.47 -8.22 11.07
N ALA A 31 2.83 -8.61 12.30
CA ALA A 31 1.92 -8.68 13.43
C ALA A 31 1.43 -7.27 13.83
N GLY A 32 2.20 -6.22 13.52
CA GLY A 32 1.79 -4.83 13.74
C GLY A 32 1.75 -4.42 15.22
N VAL A 33 2.38 -5.21 16.10
CA VAL A 33 2.30 -5.05 17.56
C VAL A 33 2.76 -3.66 18.03
N ILE A 34 3.82 -3.10 17.41
CA ILE A 34 4.32 -1.77 17.75
C ILE A 34 3.30 -0.68 17.37
N GLN A 35 2.70 -0.79 16.19
CA GLN A 35 1.69 0.16 15.73
C GLN A 35 0.43 0.09 16.60
N GLU A 36 0.04 -1.11 17.02
CA GLU A 36 -1.11 -1.33 17.89
C GLU A 36 -0.89 -0.76 19.29
N CYS A 37 0.29 -0.97 19.90
CA CYS A 37 0.65 -0.36 21.18
C CYS A 37 0.64 1.16 21.10
N LYS A 38 1.17 1.74 20.01
CA LYS A 38 1.16 3.19 19.81
C LYS A 38 -0.26 3.74 19.64
N ARG A 39 -1.14 3.01 18.96
CA ARG A 39 -2.55 3.38 18.77
C ARG A 39 -3.32 3.38 20.09
N ARG A 40 -3.11 2.36 20.93
CA ARG A 40 -3.78 2.22 22.23
C ARG A 40 -3.24 3.14 23.32
N ARG A 41 -2.14 3.85 23.06
CA ARG A 41 -1.55 4.79 24.04
C ARG A 41 -2.47 5.95 24.38
N PHE A 42 -3.35 6.35 23.46
CA PHE A 42 -4.31 7.43 23.65
C PHE A 42 -5.69 6.98 23.19
N PHE A 43 -6.74 7.60 23.74
CA PHE A 43 -8.10 7.36 23.28
C PHE A 43 -8.27 7.86 21.84
N GLU A 44 -8.78 7.01 20.96
CA GLU A 44 -9.06 7.32 19.56
C GLU A 44 -10.57 7.59 19.42
N ASN A 45 -10.96 8.72 18.84
CA ASN A 45 -12.36 9.02 18.57
C ASN A 45 -12.88 8.18 17.39
N THR A 46 -14.21 7.99 17.31
CA THR A 46 -14.85 7.19 16.25
C THR A 46 -14.54 7.69 14.83
N GLN A 47 -14.32 8.99 14.66
CA GLN A 47 -13.91 9.59 13.39
C GLN A 47 -12.47 9.21 13.01
N ASP A 48 -11.54 9.26 13.97
CA ASP A 48 -10.15 8.89 13.76
C ASP A 48 -10.02 7.40 13.44
N GLU A 49 -10.81 6.56 14.09
CA GLU A 49 -10.85 5.12 13.80
C GLU A 49 -11.29 4.85 12.34
N LYS A 50 -12.35 5.52 11.87
CA LYS A 50 -12.82 5.41 10.48
C LYS A 50 -11.76 5.89 9.48
N LYS A 51 -11.13 7.03 9.76
CA LYS A 51 -10.05 7.61 8.92
C LYS A 51 -8.81 6.71 8.89
N ARG A 52 -8.48 6.05 10.01
CA ARG A 52 -7.38 5.10 10.09
C ARG A 52 -7.67 3.85 9.28
N LYS A 53 -8.85 3.24 9.45
CA LYS A 53 -9.26 2.04 8.70
C LYS A 53 -9.22 2.27 7.20
N SER A 54 -9.75 3.40 6.71
CA SER A 54 -9.72 3.73 5.28
C SER A 54 -8.29 3.92 4.77
N ARG A 55 -7.44 4.64 5.52
CA ARG A 55 -6.03 4.86 5.15
C ARG A 55 -5.22 3.57 5.14
N GLU A 56 -5.40 2.70 6.13
CA GLU A 56 -4.70 1.40 6.19
C GLU A 56 -5.16 0.47 5.07
N ALA A 57 -6.46 0.42 4.78
CA ALA A 57 -6.99 -0.35 3.66
C ALA A 57 -6.45 0.16 2.31
N ALA A 58 -6.43 1.48 2.10
CA ALA A 58 -5.87 2.09 0.90
C ALA A 58 -4.37 1.80 0.75
N LYS A 59 -3.59 1.90 1.85
CA LYS A 59 -2.15 1.58 1.85
C LYS A 59 -1.90 0.12 1.49
N ARG A 60 -2.66 -0.81 2.07
CA ARG A 60 -2.57 -2.25 1.74
C ARG A 60 -2.96 -2.52 0.28
N ASN A 61 -4.04 -1.90 -0.21
CA ASN A 61 -4.49 -2.04 -1.60
C ASN A 61 -3.44 -1.49 -2.59
N ARG A 62 -2.85 -0.32 -2.29
CA ARG A 62 -1.77 0.25 -3.10
C ARG A 62 -0.56 -0.69 -3.14
N SER A 63 -0.14 -1.23 -1.99
CA SER A 63 0.97 -2.18 -1.93
C SER A 63 0.73 -3.48 -2.71
N ARG A 64 -0.53 -3.90 -2.92
CA ARG A 64 -0.86 -5.07 -3.75
C ARG A 64 -0.89 -4.73 -5.24
N ARG A 65 -1.28 -3.50 -5.60
CA ARG A 65 -1.39 -3.04 -6.99
C ARG A 65 -0.07 -2.60 -7.60
N PHE A 66 0.92 -2.25 -6.77
CA PHE A 66 2.31 -2.12 -7.19
C PHE A 66 2.95 -3.52 -7.36
N GLN A 67 2.39 -4.34 -8.25
CA GLN A 67 3.23 -5.28 -8.97
C GLN A 67 4.00 -4.44 -10.00
N PRO A 68 5.33 -4.54 -10.12
CA PRO A 68 6.00 -4.00 -11.30
C PRO A 68 5.28 -4.63 -12.48
N ARG A 69 4.65 -3.81 -13.33
CA ARG A 69 4.19 -4.30 -14.63
C ARG A 69 5.38 -5.03 -15.21
N SER A 70 5.25 -6.34 -15.46
CA SER A 70 6.27 -7.12 -16.13
C SER A 70 6.79 -6.29 -17.30
N ASN A 71 8.10 -6.11 -17.41
CA ASN A 71 8.73 -5.45 -18.56
C ASN A 71 8.07 -5.99 -19.84
N MET A 72 7.21 -5.21 -20.48
CA MET A 72 6.76 -5.48 -21.84
C MET A 72 7.91 -5.08 -22.76
N GLN A 73 8.92 -5.93 -22.83
CA GLN A 73 9.84 -5.98 -23.95
C GLN A 73 9.41 -7.17 -24.81
N ASP A 74 9.35 -6.97 -26.13
CA ASP A 74 8.86 -7.89 -27.18
C ASP A 74 7.38 -7.72 -27.58
N ARG A 75 7.03 -6.52 -28.06
CA ARG A 75 5.93 -6.36 -29.02
C ARG A 75 6.54 -5.86 -30.34
N PRO A 76 6.52 -6.63 -31.45
CA PRO A 76 7.11 -6.18 -32.70
C PRO A 76 6.34 -4.96 -33.26
N GLU A 77 7.14 -3.96 -33.64
CA GLU A 77 6.81 -2.66 -34.21
C GLU A 77 5.77 -2.73 -35.35
N ILE A 78 4.62 -2.08 -35.16
CA ILE A 78 3.80 -1.60 -36.29
C ILE A 78 3.87 -0.08 -36.24
N SER A 79 4.66 0.45 -37.17
CA SER A 79 4.89 1.86 -37.39
C SER A 79 3.66 2.56 -37.96
N LYS A 80 3.32 3.73 -37.39
CA LYS A 80 3.06 5.01 -38.07
C LYS A 80 2.39 6.02 -37.13
N ASN A 81 3.18 7.03 -36.73
CA ASN A 81 2.86 8.45 -36.53
C ASN A 81 1.41 8.84 -36.17
N LYS A 82 1.17 9.42 -34.97
CA LYS A 82 0.74 10.83 -34.80
C LYS A 82 0.74 11.24 -33.32
N LYS A 83 1.14 12.49 -33.11
CA LYS A 83 1.34 13.27 -31.88
C LYS A 83 0.27 13.15 -30.80
N GLU A 84 0.78 13.19 -29.55
CA GLU A 84 0.27 13.92 -28.38
C GLU A 84 -1.26 14.08 -28.28
N ASP A 85 -1.89 13.24 -27.45
CA ASP A 85 -3.17 13.59 -26.84
C ASP A 85 -3.32 12.88 -25.50
N GLY A 86 -3.29 13.64 -24.42
CA GLY A 86 -3.42 13.15 -23.05
C GLY A 86 -3.68 14.23 -22.00
N GLU A 87 -3.48 15.51 -22.33
CA GLU A 87 -4.05 16.66 -21.61
C GLU A 87 -5.20 17.23 -22.44
N LYS A 88 -6.35 16.55 -22.40
CA LYS A 88 -7.63 17.19 -22.71
C LYS A 88 -8.55 16.91 -21.54
N ASP A 89 -8.64 17.91 -20.68
CA ASP A 89 -9.69 18.06 -19.69
C ASP A 89 -11.03 17.80 -20.39
N ASN A 90 -11.62 16.65 -20.09
CA ASN A 90 -13.00 16.31 -20.48
C ASN A 90 -13.97 17.06 -19.55
N TRP A 91 -13.88 18.38 -19.56
CA TRP A 91 -14.80 19.33 -18.94
C TRP A 91 -15.33 20.24 -20.05
N GLU A 92 -16.33 19.76 -20.80
CA GLU A 92 -17.07 20.63 -21.71
C GLU A 92 -17.96 21.56 -20.87
N LEU A 93 -17.65 22.85 -20.89
CA LEU A 93 -18.49 23.89 -20.30
C LEU A 93 -19.72 24.06 -21.22
N PRO A 94 -20.95 23.87 -20.74
CA PRO A 94 -22.13 24.08 -21.57
C PRO A 94 -22.25 25.56 -21.95
N GLU A 95 -22.12 25.87 -23.24
CA GLU A 95 -22.44 27.17 -23.81
C GLU A 95 -23.96 27.33 -23.88
N GLY A 96 -24.54 27.84 -22.79
CA GLY A 96 -25.90 28.35 -22.76
C GLY A 96 -25.86 29.82 -22.42
N ASP A 97 -26.32 30.67 -23.34
CA ASP A 97 -26.57 32.08 -23.08
C ASP A 97 -27.45 32.23 -21.84
N ILE A 98 -26.92 32.91 -20.82
CA ILE A 98 -27.69 33.39 -19.68
C ILE A 98 -28.61 34.53 -20.18
N PRO A 99 -29.95 34.37 -20.21
CA PRO A 99 -30.82 35.50 -20.44
C PRO A 99 -30.76 36.44 -19.23
N TYR A 100 -30.62 37.73 -19.51
CA TYR A 100 -30.57 38.84 -18.55
C TYR A 100 -31.81 38.90 -17.65
#